data_AF-A0A967YHS6-F1
#
_entry.id   AF-A0A967YHS6-F1
#
_cell.length_a   1.000
_cell.length_b   1.000
_cell.length_c   1.000
_cell.angle_alpha   90.00
_cell.angle_beta   90.00
_cell.angle_gamma   90.00
#
_symmetry.space_group_name_H-M   'P 1'
#
loop_
_entity.id
_entity.type
_entity.pdbx_description
1 polymer ?
#
loop_
_entity_poly.entity_id
_entity_poly.type
_entity_poly.pdbx_seq_one_letter_code
_entity_poly.pdbx_strand_id
1 'polypeptide(L)'
;MYNPEVTYKINKCLFDVYNNLGNIWSEETYENALEIAFNEVGFQCRRQVEFDVYYYNYRVGVYRMDLIMDDMLIIELKALPQIFPVNKAQIISYLKGTKKPIGLLVNFGQERKVFFQYFPNKVTAKCLDIHFDKEKTNIQEQLPLLLLEKSKAVLEYLGPGYFHQVYQRAMNYELRMLDTPYQKIFKIEANFRGQLVGAKEVR
;
A
#
# COMPACT_ATOMS: atom_id res chain seq x y z
N MET A 1 -20.10 -3.16 -8.53
CA MET A 1 -19.46 -3.45 -9.84
C MET A 1 -19.87 -2.31 -10.76
N TYR A 2 -18.94 -1.70 -11.52
CA TYR A 2 -19.31 -0.59 -12.41
C TYR A 2 -20.35 -1.05 -13.45
N ASN A 3 -21.07 -0.09 -14.03
CA ASN A 3 -21.92 -0.32 -15.19
C ASN A 3 -21.09 -1.01 -16.32
N PRO A 4 -21.61 -2.08 -16.96
CA PRO A 4 -20.94 -2.74 -18.09
C PRO A 4 -20.45 -1.79 -19.19
N GLU A 5 -21.20 -0.74 -19.51
CA GLU A 5 -20.81 0.25 -20.52
C GLU A 5 -19.57 1.06 -20.10
N VAL A 6 -19.52 1.48 -18.83
CA VAL A 6 -18.37 2.20 -18.29
C VAL A 6 -17.14 1.30 -18.26
N THR A 7 -17.32 0.04 -17.84
CA THR A 7 -16.24 -0.95 -17.82
C THR A 7 -15.69 -1.20 -19.22
N TYR A 8 -16.57 -1.27 -20.23
CA TYR A 8 -16.17 -1.41 -21.63
C TYR A 8 -15.33 -0.21 -22.11
N LYS A 9 -15.77 1.02 -21.82
CA LYS A 9 -15.01 2.24 -22.16
C LYS A 9 -13.64 2.27 -21.50
N ILE A 10 -13.56 1.97 -20.20
CA ILE A 10 -12.29 1.92 -19.46
C ILE A 10 -11.34 0.93 -20.13
N ASN A 11 -11.80 -0.31 -20.34
CA ASN A 11 -10.99 -1.36 -20.92
C ASN A 11 -10.51 -1.00 -22.33
N LYS A 12 -11.38 -0.36 -23.13
CA LYS A 12 -11.02 0.14 -24.47
C LYS A 12 -9.84 1.12 -24.39
N CYS A 13 -9.89 2.11 -23.50
CA CYS A 13 -8.76 3.03 -23.29
C CYS A 13 -7.45 2.30 -22.91
N LEU A 14 -7.52 1.27 -22.04
CA LEU A 14 -6.33 0.48 -21.67
C LEU A 14 -5.71 -0.22 -22.89
N PHE A 15 -6.53 -0.85 -23.72
CA PHE A 15 -6.08 -1.50 -24.94
C PHE A 15 -5.57 -0.51 -25.97
N ASP A 16 -6.25 0.61 -26.15
CA ASP A 16 -5.84 1.66 -27.09
C ASP A 16 -4.46 2.21 -26.70
N VAL A 17 -4.22 2.50 -25.42
CA VAL A 17 -2.90 2.93 -24.92
C VAL A 17 -1.84 1.86 -25.15
N TYR A 18 -2.11 0.59 -24.79
CA TYR A 18 -1.16 -0.50 -24.98
C TYR A 18 -0.83 -0.74 -26.46
N ASN A 19 -1.82 -0.69 -27.34
CA ASN A 19 -1.64 -0.93 -28.78
C ASN A 19 -0.83 0.17 -29.45
N ASN A 20 -0.92 1.42 -28.97
CA ASN A 20 -0.19 2.55 -29.54
C ASN A 20 1.23 2.68 -28.96
N LEU A 21 1.42 2.39 -27.67
CA LEU A 21 2.69 2.63 -26.98
C LEU A 21 3.55 1.36 -26.80
N GLY A 22 2.96 0.18 -26.85
CA GLY A 22 3.63 -1.08 -26.51
C GLY A 22 3.91 -1.21 -25.01
N ASN A 23 4.91 -2.02 -24.65
CA ASN A 23 5.27 -2.37 -23.28
C ASN A 23 6.66 -1.84 -22.84
N ILE A 24 7.18 -0.80 -23.52
CA ILE A 24 8.57 -0.33 -23.37
C ILE A 24 8.74 0.92 -22.50
N TRP A 25 7.63 1.56 -22.10
CA TRP A 25 7.65 2.84 -21.41
C TRP A 25 7.51 2.73 -19.88
N SER A 26 7.78 3.84 -19.18
CA SER A 26 7.62 3.95 -17.74
C SER A 26 6.14 4.05 -17.32
N GLU A 27 5.88 3.80 -16.03
CA GLU A 27 4.55 3.97 -15.43
C GLU A 27 3.99 5.39 -15.67
N GLU A 28 4.82 6.43 -15.51
CA GLU A 28 4.45 7.83 -15.75
C GLU A 28 3.99 8.09 -17.20
N THR A 29 4.64 7.47 -18.19
CA THR A 29 4.21 7.61 -19.59
C THR A 29 2.83 7.01 -19.83
N TYR A 30 2.55 5.82 -19.29
CA TYR A 30 1.22 5.22 -19.38
C TYR A 30 0.17 6.01 -18.60
N GLU A 31 0.56 6.61 -17.47
CA GLU A 31 -0.28 7.49 -16.68
C GLU A 31 -0.75 8.71 -17.47
N ASN A 32 0.19 9.41 -18.12
CA ASN A 32 -0.09 10.53 -19.02
C ASN A 32 -1.03 10.11 -20.18
N ALA A 33 -0.74 8.98 -20.81
CA ALA A 33 -1.52 8.48 -21.94
C ALA A 33 -2.95 8.10 -21.54
N LEU A 34 -3.11 7.47 -20.37
CA LEU A 34 -4.42 7.11 -19.85
C LEU A 34 -5.25 8.32 -19.43
N GLU A 35 -4.64 9.34 -18.82
CA GLU A 35 -5.34 10.59 -18.53
C GLU A 35 -5.95 11.20 -19.80
N ILE A 36 -5.18 11.28 -20.89
CA ILE A 36 -5.68 11.77 -22.18
C ILE A 36 -6.83 10.87 -22.68
N ALA A 37 -6.61 9.56 -22.77
CA ALA A 37 -7.59 8.62 -23.30
C ALA A 37 -8.90 8.59 -22.50
N PHE A 38 -8.84 8.74 -21.18
CA PHE A 38 -10.02 8.80 -20.33
C PHE A 38 -10.77 10.14 -20.47
N ASN A 39 -10.05 11.26 -20.55
CA ASN A 39 -10.65 12.57 -20.74
C ASN A 39 -11.39 12.67 -22.09
N GLU A 40 -10.82 12.10 -23.16
CA GLU A 40 -11.45 12.08 -24.50
C GLU A 40 -12.79 11.34 -24.53
N VAL A 41 -12.96 10.31 -23.69
CA VAL A 41 -14.23 9.57 -23.58
C VAL A 41 -15.16 10.11 -22.49
N GLY A 42 -14.80 11.26 -21.88
CA GLY A 42 -15.62 12.03 -20.96
C GLY A 42 -15.49 11.68 -19.48
N PHE A 43 -14.48 10.89 -19.07
CA PHE A 43 -14.21 10.65 -17.65
C PHE A 43 -13.38 11.77 -17.03
N GLN A 44 -13.60 12.07 -15.76
CA GLN A 44 -12.73 12.99 -15.02
C GLN A 44 -11.60 12.19 -14.39
N CYS A 45 -10.41 12.29 -14.97
CA CYS A 45 -9.21 11.65 -14.42
C CYS A 45 -8.34 12.67 -13.67
N ARG A 46 -7.84 12.30 -12.49
CA ARG A 46 -6.81 13.07 -11.77
C ARG A 46 -5.62 12.17 -11.50
N ARG A 47 -4.43 12.74 -11.66
CA ARG A 47 -3.15 12.05 -11.51
C ARG A 47 -2.50 12.31 -10.15
N GLN A 48 -1.67 11.37 -9.72
CA GLN A 48 -0.75 11.53 -8.58
C GLN A 48 -1.48 12.01 -7.31
N VAL A 49 -2.68 11.49 -7.05
CA VAL A 49 -3.54 11.96 -5.96
C VAL A 49 -3.08 11.39 -4.63
N GLU A 50 -2.75 12.29 -3.70
CA GLU A 50 -2.31 11.90 -2.36
C GLU A 50 -3.47 11.75 -1.38
N PHE A 51 -3.29 10.83 -0.43
CA PHE A 51 -4.09 10.78 0.78
C PHE A 51 -3.22 10.47 2.00
N ASP A 52 -3.68 10.97 3.14
CA ASP A 52 -3.01 10.80 4.42
C ASP A 52 -3.55 9.60 5.18
N VAL A 53 -2.66 8.93 5.91
CA VAL A 53 -3.02 7.92 6.90
C VAL A 53 -2.70 8.47 8.28
N TYR A 54 -3.71 8.47 9.13
CA TYR A 54 -3.62 8.95 10.51
C TYR A 54 -3.75 7.79 11.50
N TYR A 55 -2.97 7.86 12.58
CA TYR A 55 -3.13 7.09 13.80
C TYR A 55 -3.54 8.08 14.90
N TYR A 56 -4.79 7.98 15.38
CA TYR A 56 -5.46 9.10 16.05
C TYR A 56 -5.35 10.39 15.22
N ASN A 57 -4.82 11.47 15.79
CA ASN A 57 -4.57 12.74 15.10
C ASN A 57 -3.13 12.86 14.57
N TYR A 58 -2.33 11.80 14.67
CA TYR A 58 -0.94 11.80 14.24
C TYR A 58 -0.81 11.24 12.82
N ARG A 59 -0.31 12.04 11.88
CA ARG A 59 -0.06 11.61 10.50
C ARG A 59 1.07 10.57 10.48
N VAL A 60 0.74 9.34 10.12
CA VAL A 60 1.67 8.19 10.08
C VAL A 60 2.03 7.76 8.66
N GLY A 61 1.32 8.23 7.64
CA GLY A 61 1.61 7.86 6.27
C GLY A 61 1.08 8.87 5.26
N VAL A 62 1.71 8.86 4.09
CA VAL A 62 1.23 9.54 2.88
C VAL A 62 1.33 8.51 1.78
N TYR A 63 0.24 8.33 1.06
CA TYR A 63 0.18 7.44 -0.10
C TYR A 63 -0.19 8.30 -1.29
N ARG A 64 0.37 7.97 -2.44
CA ARG A 64 0.10 8.64 -3.70
C ARG A 64 -0.39 7.61 -4.69
N MET A 65 -1.61 7.79 -5.18
CA MET A 65 -2.24 6.93 -6.19
C MET A 65 -1.91 7.47 -7.58
N ASP A 66 -1.65 6.59 -8.53
CA ASP A 66 -1.30 7.01 -9.90
C ASP A 66 -2.47 7.76 -10.54
N LEU A 67 -3.67 7.19 -10.55
CA LEU A 67 -4.87 7.84 -11.07
C LEU A 67 -6.09 7.64 -10.16
N ILE A 68 -6.99 8.60 -10.19
CA ILE A 68 -8.36 8.45 -9.71
C ILE A 68 -9.34 8.96 -10.78
N MET A 69 -10.30 8.11 -11.14
CA MET A 69 -11.31 8.39 -12.15
C MET A 69 -12.69 8.59 -11.51
N ASP A 70 -13.36 9.69 -11.85
CA ASP A 70 -14.66 10.13 -11.33
C ASP A 70 -14.76 10.10 -9.79
N ASP A 71 -13.63 10.31 -9.11
CA ASP A 71 -13.50 10.20 -7.66
C ASP A 71 -14.00 8.85 -7.07
N MET A 72 -14.03 7.79 -7.87
CA MET A 72 -14.66 6.50 -7.52
C MET A 72 -13.77 5.30 -7.82
N LEU A 73 -13.04 5.33 -8.94
CA LEU A 73 -12.13 4.26 -9.35
C LEU A 73 -10.68 4.68 -9.14
N ILE A 74 -9.98 3.98 -8.25
CA ILE A 74 -8.52 4.12 -8.13
C ILE A 74 -7.86 3.26 -9.20
N ILE A 75 -6.87 3.78 -9.90
CA ILE A 75 -6.07 3.01 -10.86
C ILE A 75 -4.61 3.08 -10.42
N GLU A 76 -4.00 1.90 -10.23
CA GLU A 76 -2.57 1.74 -9.95
C GLU A 76 -1.93 1.06 -11.17
N LEU A 77 -0.88 1.67 -11.69
CA LEU A 77 -0.19 1.26 -12.90
C LEU A 77 1.10 0.52 -12.55
N LYS A 78 1.47 -0.44 -13.39
CA LYS A 78 2.75 -1.13 -13.34
C LYS A 78 3.34 -1.28 -14.74
N ALA A 79 4.66 -1.25 -14.84
CA ALA A 79 5.40 -1.57 -16.05
C ALA A 79 6.37 -2.73 -15.77
N LEU A 80 5.82 -3.89 -15.37
CA LEU A 80 6.59 -5.04 -14.90
C LEU A 80 6.36 -6.28 -15.78
N PRO A 81 7.33 -7.20 -15.88
CA PRO A 81 7.13 -8.48 -16.58
C PRO A 81 5.98 -9.30 -15.98
N GLN A 82 5.74 -9.16 -14.66
CA GLN A 82 4.64 -9.80 -13.96
C GLN A 82 4.20 -8.99 -12.73
N ILE A 83 2.98 -9.25 -12.28
CA ILE A 83 2.43 -8.68 -11.04
C ILE A 83 2.81 -9.53 -9.83
N PHE A 84 3.31 -8.88 -8.79
CA PHE A 84 3.66 -9.51 -7.52
C PHE A 84 2.59 -9.25 -6.44
N PRO A 85 2.54 -10.06 -5.36
CA PRO A 85 1.61 -9.84 -4.25
C PRO A 85 1.68 -8.43 -3.64
N VAL A 86 2.87 -7.82 -3.60
CA VAL A 86 3.07 -6.45 -3.08
C VAL A 86 2.31 -5.40 -3.90
N ASN A 87 2.17 -5.57 -5.22
CA ASN A 87 1.41 -4.63 -6.05
C ASN A 87 -0.09 -4.72 -5.77
N LYS A 88 -0.59 -5.93 -5.49
CA LYS A 88 -1.99 -6.12 -5.05
C LYS A 88 -2.22 -5.54 -3.66
N ALA A 89 -1.24 -5.68 -2.75
CA ALA A 89 -1.33 -5.09 -1.41
C ALA A 89 -1.40 -3.55 -1.45
N GLN A 90 -0.68 -2.92 -2.39
CA GLN A 90 -0.70 -1.48 -2.59
C GLN A 90 -2.11 -0.96 -2.95
N ILE A 91 -2.76 -1.55 -3.95
CA ILE A 91 -4.11 -1.12 -4.32
C ILE A 91 -5.15 -1.37 -3.21
N ILE A 92 -4.99 -2.46 -2.44
CA ILE A 92 -5.81 -2.73 -1.25
C ILE A 92 -5.57 -1.65 -0.18
N SER A 93 -4.33 -1.20 0.02
CA SER A 93 -3.99 -0.10 0.93
C SER A 93 -4.76 1.17 0.58
N TYR A 94 -4.80 1.51 -0.71
CA TYR A 94 -5.50 2.70 -1.18
C TYR A 94 -7.01 2.60 -0.98
N LEU A 95 -7.62 1.46 -1.35
CA LEU A 95 -9.06 1.24 -1.16
C LEU A 95 -9.45 1.38 0.31
N LYS A 96 -8.61 0.87 1.21
CA LYS A 96 -8.81 1.01 2.65
C LYS A 96 -8.69 2.47 3.11
N GLY A 97 -7.61 3.16 2.73
CA GLY A 97 -7.32 4.50 3.21
C GLY A 97 -8.28 5.57 2.69
N THR A 98 -8.74 5.41 1.46
CA THR A 98 -9.63 6.37 0.79
C THR A 98 -11.10 6.01 0.87
N LYS A 99 -11.43 4.77 1.28
CA LYS A 99 -12.77 4.19 1.30
C LYS A 99 -13.48 4.21 -0.07
N LYS A 100 -12.72 4.34 -1.16
CA LYS A 100 -13.27 4.27 -2.52
C LYS A 100 -13.77 2.86 -2.83
N PRO A 101 -14.83 2.70 -3.62
CA PRO A 101 -15.52 1.42 -3.77
C PRO A 101 -14.77 0.40 -4.63
N ILE A 102 -13.85 0.84 -5.51
CA ILE A 102 -13.20 -0.04 -6.46
C ILE A 102 -11.81 0.45 -6.86
N GLY A 103 -10.90 -0.49 -7.03
CA GLY A 103 -9.57 -0.28 -7.57
C GLY A 103 -9.36 -1.09 -8.85
N LEU A 104 -8.49 -0.62 -9.73
CA LEU A 104 -8.03 -1.31 -10.93
C LEU A 104 -6.50 -1.33 -10.93
N LEU A 105 -5.91 -2.51 -10.86
CA LEU A 105 -4.48 -2.70 -11.05
C LEU A 105 -4.24 -2.99 -12.53
N VAL A 106 -3.42 -2.19 -13.19
CA VAL A 106 -3.07 -2.34 -14.61
C VAL A 106 -1.57 -2.59 -14.74
N ASN A 107 -1.17 -3.53 -15.58
CA ASN A 107 0.23 -3.77 -15.91
C ASN A 107 0.45 -3.72 -17.42
N PHE A 108 1.27 -2.76 -17.84
CA PHE A 108 1.67 -2.55 -19.22
C PHE A 108 2.97 -3.27 -19.60
N GLY A 109 3.68 -3.88 -18.65
CA GLY A 109 4.99 -4.50 -18.93
C GLY A 109 4.97 -5.90 -19.54
N GLN A 110 3.79 -6.54 -19.66
CA GLN A 110 3.68 -7.86 -20.31
C GLN A 110 3.76 -7.73 -21.84
N GLU A 111 4.38 -8.70 -22.51
CA GLU A 111 4.63 -8.63 -23.97
C GLU A 111 3.40 -8.81 -24.86
N ARG A 112 2.42 -9.61 -24.42
CA ARG A 112 1.31 -10.04 -25.30
C ARG A 112 0.11 -9.11 -25.26
N LYS A 113 -0.22 -8.59 -24.09
CA LYS A 113 -1.39 -7.74 -23.86
C LYS A 113 -1.24 -7.00 -22.54
N VAL A 114 -1.94 -5.88 -22.42
CA VAL A 114 -2.18 -5.25 -21.12
C VAL A 114 -2.87 -6.24 -20.18
N PHE A 115 -2.31 -6.40 -18.98
CA PHE A 115 -2.95 -7.13 -17.89
C PHE A 115 -3.70 -6.14 -17.01
N PHE A 116 -4.91 -6.49 -16.57
CA PHE A 116 -5.61 -5.70 -15.58
C PHE A 116 -6.52 -6.56 -14.70
N GLN A 117 -6.72 -6.11 -13.46
CA GLN A 117 -7.58 -6.78 -12.49
C GLN A 117 -8.33 -5.74 -11.64
N TYR A 118 -9.64 -5.89 -11.55
CA TYR A 118 -10.49 -5.08 -10.67
C TYR A 118 -10.52 -5.65 -9.24
N PHE A 119 -10.48 -4.74 -8.27
CA PHE A 119 -10.50 -5.01 -6.84
C PHE A 119 -11.69 -4.26 -6.22
N PRO A 120 -12.81 -4.93 -5.94
CA PRO A 120 -13.87 -4.31 -5.14
C PRO A 120 -13.35 -4.03 -3.74
N ASN A 121 -13.72 -2.90 -3.17
CA ASN A 121 -13.41 -2.61 -1.78
C ASN A 121 -14.26 -3.50 -0.87
N LYS A 122 -13.69 -4.65 -0.55
CA LYS A 122 -14.22 -5.62 0.41
C LYS A 122 -13.61 -5.42 1.79
N VAL A 123 -12.91 -4.31 2.02
CA VAL A 123 -12.40 -3.98 3.35
C VAL A 123 -13.60 -3.60 4.21
N THR A 124 -14.29 -4.63 4.69
CA THR A 124 -15.08 -4.51 5.90
C THR A 124 -14.11 -4.11 7.00
N ALA A 125 -14.54 -3.22 7.88
CA ALA A 125 -13.85 -2.99 9.15
C ALA A 125 -13.92 -4.29 9.97
N LYS A 126 -13.16 -5.31 9.56
CA LYS A 126 -13.04 -6.54 10.30
C LYS A 126 -12.15 -6.15 11.46
N CYS A 127 -12.76 -5.98 12.64
CA CYS A 127 -12.01 -6.10 13.88
C CYS A 127 -11.23 -7.41 13.76
N LEU A 128 -9.91 -7.31 13.68
CA LEU A 128 -9.09 -8.47 13.88
C LEU A 128 -9.31 -8.86 15.35
N ASP A 129 -9.95 -9.98 15.59
CA ASP A 129 -9.99 -10.55 16.93
C ASP A 129 -8.60 -11.14 17.22
N ILE A 130 -7.70 -10.28 17.67
CA ILE A 130 -6.32 -10.67 17.96
C ILE A 130 -6.27 -11.10 19.42
N HIS A 131 -6.42 -12.40 19.64
CA HIS A 131 -6.12 -13.00 20.92
C HIS A 131 -4.64 -13.36 20.99
N PHE A 132 -3.87 -12.55 21.72
CA PHE A 132 -2.50 -12.92 22.06
C PHE A 132 -2.53 -13.86 23.27
N ASP A 133 -2.23 -15.13 23.01
CA ASP A 133 -2.09 -16.15 24.05
C ASP A 133 -0.78 -15.92 24.81
N LYS A 134 -0.84 -15.14 25.89
CA LYS A 134 0.31 -14.80 26.73
C LYS A 134 0.99 -16.07 27.29
N GLU A 135 0.21 -17.10 27.61
CA GLU A 135 0.73 -18.36 28.19
C GLU A 135 1.60 -19.14 27.20
N LYS A 136 1.28 -19.10 25.90
CA LYS A 136 2.11 -19.74 24.86
C LYS A 136 3.42 -19.01 24.53
N THR A 137 3.57 -17.75 24.96
CA THR A 137 4.76 -16.96 24.60
C THR A 137 5.93 -17.15 25.56
N ASN A 138 5.71 -17.75 26.74
CA ASN A 138 6.68 -17.85 27.83
C ASN A 138 7.32 -16.49 28.21
N ILE A 139 6.64 -15.39 27.91
CA ILE A 139 7.08 -14.02 28.19
C ILE A 139 6.63 -13.66 29.61
N GLN A 140 7.59 -13.48 30.52
CA GLN A 140 7.31 -13.10 31.92
C GLN A 140 7.65 -11.63 32.23
N GLU A 141 8.26 -10.91 31.28
CA GLU A 141 8.72 -9.53 31.47
C GLU A 141 7.63 -8.49 31.16
N GLN A 142 7.63 -7.38 31.90
CA GLN A 142 6.63 -6.30 31.74
C GLN A 142 6.77 -5.55 30.40
N LEU A 143 8.00 -5.31 29.93
CA LEU A 143 8.25 -4.55 28.71
C LEU A 143 7.75 -5.26 27.44
N PRO A 144 8.04 -6.55 27.21
CA PRO A 144 7.48 -7.27 26.06
C PRO A 144 5.95 -7.37 26.07
N LEU A 145 5.32 -7.52 27.24
CA LEU A 145 3.86 -7.50 27.36
C LEU A 145 3.28 -6.14 26.96
N LEU A 146 3.89 -5.05 27.40
CA LEU A 146 3.50 -3.69 27.02
C LEU A 146 3.65 -3.47 25.50
N LEU A 147 4.78 -3.90 24.91
CA LEU A 147 4.99 -3.83 23.45
C LEU A 147 3.92 -4.59 22.67
N LEU A 148 3.50 -5.75 23.18
CA LEU A 148 2.45 -6.56 22.57
C LEU A 148 1.10 -5.85 22.60
N GLU A 149 0.75 -5.27 23.75
CA GLU A 149 -0.49 -4.49 23.93
C GLU A 149 -0.51 -3.26 23.03
N LYS A 150 0.62 -2.55 22.89
CA LYS A 150 0.71 -1.41 21.97
C LYS A 150 0.65 -1.82 20.50
N SER A 151 1.32 -2.92 20.14
CA SER A 151 1.25 -3.48 18.79
C SER A 151 -0.18 -3.88 18.42
N LYS A 152 -0.91 -4.47 19.39
CA LYS A 152 -2.34 -4.79 19.25
C LYS A 152 -3.17 -3.54 19.00
N ALA A 153 -3.02 -2.50 19.83
CA ALA A 153 -3.76 -1.24 19.67
C ALA A 153 -3.49 -0.56 18.31
N VAL A 154 -2.24 -0.59 17.83
CA VAL A 154 -1.87 -0.09 16.51
C VAL A 154 -2.61 -0.85 15.41
N LEU A 155 -2.63 -2.19 15.47
CA LEU A 155 -3.26 -3.03 14.47
C LEU A 155 -4.80 -2.99 14.54
N GLU A 156 -5.38 -2.83 15.73
CA GLU A 156 -6.83 -2.65 15.89
C GLU A 156 -7.31 -1.32 15.29
N TYR A 157 -6.59 -0.23 15.55
CA TYR A 157 -6.96 1.09 15.02
C TYR A 157 -6.73 1.19 13.51
N LEU A 158 -5.52 0.82 13.05
CA LEU A 158 -5.19 0.96 11.64
C LEU A 158 -5.84 -0.14 10.81
N GLY A 159 -6.03 -1.34 11.36
CA GLY A 159 -6.32 -2.57 10.61
C GLY A 159 -5.12 -3.03 9.76
N PRO A 160 -5.16 -4.24 9.17
CA PRO A 160 -4.11 -4.75 8.31
C PRO A 160 -4.15 -4.10 6.91
N GLY A 161 -3.08 -4.18 6.14
CA GLY A 161 -3.06 -3.77 4.73
C GLY A 161 -2.28 -2.51 4.36
N TYR A 162 -1.85 -1.66 5.30
CA TYR A 162 -0.88 -0.60 4.99
C TYR A 162 0.56 -1.14 4.88
N PHE A 163 1.48 -0.35 4.31
CA PHE A 163 2.92 -0.65 4.32
C PHE A 163 3.51 -0.59 5.74
N HIS A 164 4.59 -1.34 5.97
CA HIS A 164 5.21 -1.50 7.29
C HIS A 164 5.62 -0.17 7.95
N GLN A 165 6.02 0.84 7.16
CA GLN A 165 6.42 2.15 7.67
C GLN A 165 5.28 2.88 8.38
N VAL A 166 4.02 2.63 8.01
CA VAL A 166 2.85 3.20 8.68
C VAL A 166 2.72 2.62 10.09
N TYR A 167 2.78 1.30 10.24
CA TYR A 167 2.73 0.66 11.55
C TYR A 167 3.93 1.02 12.40
N GLN A 168 5.14 1.10 11.81
CA GLN A 168 6.33 1.55 12.52
C GLN A 168 6.14 2.97 13.08
N ARG A 169 5.59 3.90 12.30
CA ARG A 169 5.31 5.27 12.75
C ARG A 169 4.21 5.34 13.81
N ALA A 170 3.19 4.49 13.73
CA ALA A 170 2.17 4.37 14.77
C ALA A 170 2.73 3.76 16.07
N MET A 171 3.56 2.72 15.97
CA MET A 171 4.24 2.14 17.13
C MET A 171 5.19 3.13 17.80
N ASN A 172 5.92 3.91 16.99
CA ASN A 172 6.73 5.02 17.49
C ASN A 172 5.91 6.06 18.27
N TYR A 173 4.67 6.31 17.86
CA TYR A 173 3.76 7.18 18.60
C TYR A 173 3.40 6.56 19.96
N GLU A 174 3.02 5.28 20.01
CA GLU A 174 2.72 4.59 21.27
C GLU A 174 3.91 4.59 22.25
N LEU A 175 5.12 4.31 21.77
CA LEU A 175 6.33 4.28 22.60
C LEU A 175 6.67 5.66 23.18
N ARG A 176 6.49 6.73 22.40
CA ARG A 176 6.69 8.11 22.86
C ARG A 176 5.71 8.49 23.96
N MET A 177 4.45 8.06 23.85
CA MET A 177 3.41 8.34 24.85
C MET A 177 3.66 7.59 26.16
N LEU A 178 4.45 6.52 26.13
CA LEU A 178 4.86 5.75 27.30
C LEU A 178 6.17 6.25 27.95
N ASP A 179 6.76 7.34 27.45
CA ASP A 179 8.09 7.84 27.84
C ASP A 179 9.17 6.73 27.83
N THR A 180 9.01 5.74 26.95
CA THR A 180 9.92 4.59 26.88
C THR A 180 11.06 4.92 25.90
N PRO A 181 12.32 4.98 26.34
CA PRO A 181 13.44 5.24 25.44
C PRO A 181 13.59 4.09 24.45
N TYR A 182 13.72 4.41 23.17
CA TYR A 182 13.96 3.41 22.14
C TYR A 182 14.92 3.94 21.07
N GLN A 183 15.73 3.05 20.51
CA GLN A 183 16.61 3.38 19.39
C GLN A 183 15.94 2.99 18.07
N LYS A 184 15.74 3.98 17.19
CA LYS A 184 15.21 3.74 15.84
C LYS A 184 16.19 3.00 14.94
N ILE A 185 17.47 3.26 15.13
CA ILE A 185 18.53 2.71 14.32
C ILE A 185 19.61 2.25 15.28
N PHE A 186 19.99 0.99 15.19
CA PHE A 186 21.15 0.48 15.90
C PHE A 186 22.08 -0.23 14.93
N LYS A 187 23.38 -0.08 15.19
CA LYS A 187 24.43 -0.65 14.36
C LYS A 187 24.68 -2.08 14.83
N ILE A 188 24.41 -3.05 13.97
CA ILE A 188 24.80 -4.43 14.20
C ILE A 188 26.16 -4.64 13.56
N GLU A 189 27.09 -5.11 14.37
CA GLU A 189 28.44 -5.44 13.95
C GLU A 189 28.54 -6.94 13.65
N ALA A 190 28.97 -7.27 12.45
CA ALA A 190 29.26 -8.63 12.03
C ALA A 190 30.69 -8.96 12.43
N ASN A 191 30.83 -9.88 13.38
CA ASN A 191 32.14 -10.36 13.84
C ASN A 191 32.38 -11.78 13.33
N PHE A 192 33.54 -12.02 12.72
CA PHE A 192 33.99 -13.35 12.32
C PHE A 192 35.31 -13.65 13.03
N ARG A 193 35.30 -14.69 13.88
CA ARG A 193 36.48 -15.10 14.68
C ARG A 193 37.09 -13.98 15.53
N GLY A 194 36.23 -13.17 16.14
CA GLY A 194 36.67 -12.04 16.98
C GLY A 194 37.16 -10.81 16.20
N GLN A 195 37.09 -10.82 14.87
CA GLN A 195 37.40 -9.66 14.04
C GLN A 195 36.12 -9.06 13.47
N LEU A 196 36.00 -7.73 13.54
CA LEU A 196 34.92 -6.99 12.91
C LEU A 196 35.07 -7.08 11.38
N VAL A 197 34.12 -7.75 10.71
CA VAL A 197 34.12 -7.94 9.25
C VAL A 197 33.09 -7.09 8.53
N GLY A 198 32.21 -6.42 9.27
CA GLY A 198 31.25 -5.48 8.69
C GLY A 198 30.33 -4.90 9.74
N ALA A 199 29.57 -3.89 9.35
CA ALA A 199 28.48 -3.39 10.16
C ALA A 199 27.31 -2.95 9.28
N LYS A 200 26.11 -3.08 9.82
CA LYS A 200 24.88 -2.63 9.17
C LYS A 200 24.02 -1.89 10.15
N GLU A 201 23.53 -0.73 9.74
CA GLU A 201 22.44 -0.05 10.43
C GLU A 201 21.14 -0.81 10.20
N VAL A 202 20.49 -1.21 11.28
CA VAL A 202 19.16 -1.82 11.25
C VAL A 202 18.17 -0.77 11.72
N ARG A 203 17.14 -0.54 10.90
CA ARG A 203 16.08 0.47 11.09
C ARG A 203 14.75 -0.19 11.41
#